data_AF-A0A935M4E1-F1
#
_entry.id   AF-A0A935M4E1-F1
#
_cell.length_a   1.000
_cell.length_b   1.000
_cell.length_c   1.000
_cell.angle_alpha   90.00
_cell.angle_beta   90.00
_cell.angle_gamma   90.00
#
_symmetry.space_group_name_H-M   'P 1'
#
loop_
_entity.id
_entity.type
_entity.pdbx_description
1 polymer ?
#
loop_
_entity_poly.entity_id
_entity_poly.type
_entity_poly.pdbx_seq_one_letter_code
_entity_poly.pdbx_strand_id
1 'polypeptide(L)'
;MKKLFYRYVFFMLLLIAAGCTSTQSTMYKPTDDSEAWKVNVIKKPSVTEEFVCTINDSVVIKESFPLFGDNIEKSGKYRGKKVMMNGFRKSTTTTDSNGKTESHDSYQIRVFINDVLIDKFDF
;
A
#
# COMPACT_ATOMS: atom_id res chain seq x y z
N MET A 1 36.58 -19.42 -5.03
CA MET A 1 35.31 -19.35 -5.76
C MET A 1 34.07 -19.13 -4.88
N LYS A 2 33.94 -19.72 -3.68
CA LYS A 2 32.76 -19.54 -2.80
C LYS A 2 32.49 -18.09 -2.32
N LYS A 3 33.54 -17.29 -2.08
CA LYS A 3 33.43 -15.90 -1.59
C LYS A 3 32.81 -14.91 -2.60
N LEU A 4 32.98 -15.15 -3.90
CA LEU A 4 32.37 -14.32 -4.94
C LEU A 4 30.87 -14.60 -5.07
N PHE A 5 30.47 -15.88 -5.00
CA PHE A 5 29.06 -16.28 -5.12
C PHE A 5 28.18 -15.66 -4.02
N TYR A 6 28.64 -15.70 -2.76
CA TYR A 6 27.95 -15.03 -1.64
C TYR A 6 27.79 -13.52 -1.84
N ARG A 7 28.78 -12.86 -2.47
CA ARG A 7 28.74 -11.41 -2.72
C ARG A 7 27.70 -11.03 -3.78
N TYR A 8 27.54 -11.87 -4.81
CA TYR A 8 26.51 -11.65 -5.85
C TYR A 8 25.10 -11.97 -5.35
N VAL A 9 24.92 -13.02 -4.54
CA VAL A 9 23.62 -13.35 -3.93
C VAL A 9 23.17 -12.25 -2.96
N PHE A 10 24.09 -11.71 -2.16
CA PHE A 10 23.81 -10.57 -1.27
C PHE A 10 23.45 -9.30 -2.04
N PHE A 11 24.15 -8.99 -3.14
CA PHE A 11 23.81 -7.85 -4.01
C PHE A 11 22.47 -8.01 -4.72
N MET A 12 22.12 -9.24 -5.15
CA MET A 12 20.83 -9.53 -5.76
C MET A 12 19.67 -9.38 -4.76
N LEU A 13 19.86 -9.80 -3.50
CA LEU A 13 18.91 -9.56 -2.40
C LEU A 13 18.71 -8.06 -2.11
N LEU A 14 19.77 -7.26 -2.19
CA LEU A 14 19.72 -5.80 -2.00
C LEU A 14 18.96 -5.08 -3.14
N LEU A 15 19.07 -5.56 -4.38
CA LEU A 15 18.35 -4.98 -5.52
C LEU A 15 16.84 -5.26 -5.50
N ILE A 16 16.40 -6.38 -4.91
CA ILE A 16 14.97 -6.69 -4.72
C ILE A 16 14.32 -5.72 -3.72
N ALA A 17 15.09 -5.11 -2.82
CA ALA A 17 14.59 -4.10 -1.88
C ALA A 17 14.46 -2.69 -2.48
N ALA A 18 14.90 -2.46 -3.73
CA ALA A 18 14.77 -1.19 -4.42
C ALA A 18 13.38 -0.98 -5.05
N GLY A 19 12.32 -1.44 -4.37
CA GLY A 19 10.95 -1.14 -4.79
C GLY A 19 10.67 0.37 -4.63
N CYS A 20 10.00 0.97 -5.60
CA CYS A 20 9.62 2.38 -5.51
C CYS A 20 8.51 2.53 -4.46
N THR A 21 8.73 3.39 -3.47
CA THR A 21 7.64 3.89 -2.62
C THR A 21 6.79 4.83 -3.45
N SER A 22 5.47 4.65 -3.40
CA SER A 22 4.51 5.52 -4.08
C SER A 22 3.47 6.03 -3.09
N THR A 23 3.07 7.30 -3.25
CA THR A 23 2.12 7.97 -2.36
C THR A 23 1.02 8.60 -3.18
N GLN A 24 -0.22 8.44 -2.73
CA GLN A 24 -1.39 9.20 -3.22
C GLN A 24 -2.09 9.87 -2.05
N SER A 25 -2.76 10.98 -2.31
CA SER A 25 -3.33 11.82 -1.26
C SER A 25 -4.64 12.47 -1.68
N THR A 26 -5.49 12.70 -0.69
CA THR A 26 -6.78 13.40 -0.84
C THR A 26 -7.00 14.36 0.32
N MET A 27 -7.95 15.29 0.16
CA MET A 27 -8.35 16.22 1.21
C MET A 27 -9.75 15.87 1.68
N TYR A 28 -9.93 15.75 2.99
CA TYR A 28 -11.21 15.46 3.62
C TYR A 28 -11.57 16.53 4.63
N LYS A 29 -12.81 17.01 4.61
CA LYS A 29 -13.30 17.97 5.60
C LYS A 29 -14.45 17.33 6.39
N PRO A 30 -14.24 16.95 7.67
CA PRO A 30 -15.25 16.22 8.43
C PRO A 30 -16.57 16.97 8.66
N THR A 31 -16.50 18.30 8.81
CA THR A 31 -17.61 19.24 8.95
C THR A 31 -17.19 20.61 8.39
N ASP A 32 -18.13 21.46 8.01
CA ASP A 32 -17.82 22.78 7.43
C ASP A 32 -17.03 23.70 8.36
N ASP A 33 -17.13 23.52 9.68
CA ASP A 33 -16.38 24.29 10.68
C ASP A 33 -15.05 23.62 11.10
N SER A 34 -14.77 22.41 10.62
CA SER A 34 -13.54 21.69 10.99
C SER A 34 -12.38 21.98 10.04
N GLU A 35 -11.17 21.85 10.57
CA GLU A 35 -9.94 21.83 9.76
C GLU A 35 -10.00 20.71 8.72
N ALA A 36 -9.57 21.01 7.49
CA ALA A 36 -9.39 19.99 6.47
C ALA A 36 -8.24 19.05 6.84
N TRP A 37 -8.43 17.78 6.56
CA TRP A 37 -7.50 16.69 6.83
C TRP A 37 -6.88 16.22 5.52
N LYS A 38 -5.54 16.26 5.45
CA LYS A 38 -4.79 15.64 4.37
C LYS A 38 -4.64 14.15 4.66
N VAL A 39 -5.32 13.32 3.89
CA VAL A 39 -5.24 11.86 4.01
C VAL A 39 -4.28 11.35 2.94
N ASN A 40 -3.25 10.61 3.35
CA ASN A 40 -2.31 9.97 2.43
C ASN A 40 -2.38 8.46 2.57
N VAL A 41 -2.25 7.76 1.45
CA VAL A 41 -1.97 6.33 1.40
C VAL A 41 -0.60 6.15 0.75
N ILE A 42 0.28 5.45 1.46
CA ILE A 42 1.65 5.22 1.04
C ILE A 42 1.83 3.72 0.85
N LYS A 43 2.17 3.30 -0.37
CA LYS A 43 2.64 1.95 -0.67
C LYS A 43 4.14 1.90 -0.41
N LYS A 44 4.55 1.08 0.55
CA LYS A 44 5.94 0.86 0.90
C LYS A 44 6.41 -0.48 0.38
N PRO A 45 7.62 -0.53 -0.24
CA PRO A 45 8.22 -1.78 -0.66
C PRO A 45 8.45 -2.66 0.58
N SER A 46 7.87 -3.85 0.58
CA SER A 46 8.08 -4.86 1.61
C SER A 46 7.86 -6.25 1.01
N VAL A 47 8.19 -7.30 1.76
CA VAL A 47 7.99 -8.69 1.31
C VAL A 47 6.52 -8.98 0.94
N THR A 48 5.56 -8.26 1.52
CA THR A 48 4.12 -8.49 1.29
C THR A 48 3.33 -7.23 0.95
N GLU A 49 4.00 -6.20 0.41
CA GLU A 49 3.43 -4.88 0.06
C GLU A 49 2.66 -4.20 1.22
N GLU A 50 3.31 -3.22 1.84
CA GLU A 50 2.80 -2.55 3.04
C GLU A 50 2.10 -1.24 2.66
N PHE A 51 0.91 -1.01 3.22
CA PHE A 51 0.17 0.23 3.04
C PHE A 51 0.04 1.00 4.35
N VAL A 52 0.36 2.28 4.30
CA VAL A 52 0.29 3.20 5.44
C VAL A 52 -0.68 4.32 5.14
N CYS A 53 -1.73 4.43 5.95
CA CYS A 53 -2.64 5.57 5.94
C CYS A 53 -2.17 6.61 6.95
N THR A 54 -1.92 7.83 6.52
CA THR A 54 -1.64 8.98 7.39
C THR A 54 -2.73 10.04 7.26
N ILE A 55 -2.99 10.75 8.35
CA ILE A 55 -3.86 11.93 8.37
C ILE A 55 -3.10 13.09 8.99
N ASN A 56 -2.91 14.18 8.25
CA ASN A 56 -2.05 15.31 8.62
C ASN A 56 -0.69 14.80 9.14
N ASP A 57 -0.05 13.94 8.35
CA ASP A 57 1.26 13.31 8.61
C ASP A 57 1.33 12.37 9.82
N SER A 58 0.24 12.21 10.58
CA SER A 58 0.14 11.22 11.65
C SER A 58 -0.23 9.86 11.09
N VAL A 59 0.53 8.81 11.40
CA VAL A 59 0.18 7.43 11.02
C VAL A 59 -1.06 6.99 11.79
N VAL A 60 -2.11 6.62 11.05
CA VAL A 60 -3.38 6.16 11.64
C VAL A 60 -3.55 4.65 11.46
N ILE A 61 -3.20 4.13 10.29
CA ILE A 61 -3.30 2.72 9.97
C ILE A 61 -2.04 2.28 9.23
N LYS A 62 -1.58 1.08 9.55
CA LYS A 62 -0.50 0.39 8.88
C LYS A 62 -0.92 -1.07 8.73
N GLU A 63 -0.95 -1.58 7.51
CA GLU A 63 -1.32 -2.97 7.24
C GLU A 63 -0.62 -3.48 5.97
N SER A 64 -0.31 -4.78 5.94
CA SER A 64 0.32 -5.43 4.79
C SER A 64 -0.58 -6.51 4.25
N PHE A 65 -0.52 -6.76 2.93
CA PHE A 65 -1.21 -7.90 2.37
C PHE A 65 -0.63 -9.19 2.96
N PRO A 66 -1.47 -10.21 3.21
CA PRO A 66 -0.95 -11.52 3.58
C PRO A 66 -0.24 -12.16 2.37
N LEU A 67 0.68 -13.09 2.64
CA LEU A 67 1.32 -13.89 1.58
C LEU A 67 0.27 -14.65 0.74
N PHE A 68 -0.80 -15.11 1.39
CA PHE A 68 -1.94 -15.76 0.77
C PHE A 68 -3.21 -14.97 1.06
N GLY A 69 -3.86 -14.48 0.01
CA GLY A 69 -5.07 -13.68 0.10
C GLY A 69 -4.92 -12.30 -0.55
N ASP A 70 -6.03 -11.80 -1.07
CA ASP A 70 -6.05 -10.61 -1.93
C ASP A 70 -6.73 -9.41 -1.28
N ASN A 71 -6.98 -9.49 0.03
CA ASN A 71 -7.68 -8.46 0.76
C ASN A 71 -6.98 -8.13 2.08
N ILE A 72 -7.06 -6.86 2.47
CA ILE A 72 -6.75 -6.38 3.82
C ILE A 72 -7.90 -5.51 4.32
N GLU A 73 -8.13 -5.56 5.62
CA GLU A 73 -9.03 -4.63 6.30
C GLU A 73 -8.43 -4.31 7.66
N LYS A 74 -8.30 -3.01 7.96
CA LYS A 74 -7.81 -2.55 9.26
C LYS A 74 -8.51 -1.27 9.68
N SER A 75 -8.86 -1.20 10.95
CA SER A 75 -9.42 0.00 11.57
C SER A 75 -8.41 0.68 12.49
N GLY A 76 -8.50 2.00 12.55
CA GLY A 76 -7.77 2.89 13.45
C GLY A 76 -8.68 4.02 13.94
N LYS A 77 -8.08 5.00 14.62
CA LYS A 77 -8.82 6.15 15.17
C LYS A 77 -8.01 7.42 14.98
N TYR A 78 -8.65 8.50 14.55
CA TYR A 78 -8.04 9.82 14.44
C TYR A 78 -8.99 10.90 14.94
N ARG A 79 -8.54 11.71 15.90
CA ARG A 79 -9.34 12.78 16.55
C ARG A 79 -10.76 12.33 16.94
N GLY A 80 -10.87 11.15 17.55
CA GLY A 80 -12.17 10.60 17.97
C GLY A 80 -12.95 9.85 16.90
N LYS A 81 -12.66 10.04 15.61
CA LYS A 81 -13.36 9.40 14.49
C LYS A 81 -12.75 8.03 14.16
N LYS A 82 -13.61 7.07 13.79
CA LYS A 82 -13.19 5.76 13.28
C LYS A 82 -12.62 5.95 11.88
N VAL A 83 -11.44 5.40 11.64
CA VAL A 83 -10.82 5.36 10.30
C VAL A 83 -10.69 3.90 9.91
N MET A 84 -11.05 3.56 8.68
CA MET A 84 -10.96 2.19 8.17
C MET A 84 -10.26 2.19 6.83
N MET A 85 -9.37 1.23 6.62
CA MET A 85 -8.62 1.04 5.39
C MET A 85 -8.89 -0.37 4.87
N ASN A 86 -9.45 -0.45 3.65
CA ASN A 86 -9.72 -1.71 2.97
C ASN A 86 -8.89 -1.76 1.70
N GLY A 87 -8.11 -2.81 1.51
CA GLY A 87 -7.27 -3.00 0.34
C GLY A 87 -7.67 -4.24 -0.43
N PHE A 88 -7.62 -4.15 -1.75
CA PHE A 88 -7.78 -5.28 -2.67
C PHE A 88 -6.56 -5.36 -3.59
N ARG A 89 -5.99 -6.55 -3.76
CA ARG A 89 -4.92 -6.86 -4.69
C ARG A 89 -5.48 -7.63 -5.87
N LYS A 90 -5.08 -7.25 -7.09
CA LYS A 90 -5.36 -8.01 -8.30
C LYS A 90 -4.06 -8.35 -9.01
N SER A 91 -3.74 -9.64 -9.02
CA SER A 91 -2.65 -10.21 -9.79
C SER A 91 -3.09 -10.49 -11.22
N THR A 92 -2.40 -9.90 -12.19
CA THR A 92 -2.60 -10.17 -13.62
C THR A 92 -1.36 -10.82 -14.18
N THR A 93 -1.53 -11.98 -14.80
CA THR A 93 -0.46 -12.70 -15.48
C THR A 93 -0.66 -12.58 -16.99
N THR A 94 0.33 -12.05 -17.68
CA THR A 94 0.33 -11.92 -19.14
C THR A 94 1.47 -12.74 -19.73
N THR A 95 1.16 -13.56 -20.73
CA THR A 95 2.16 -14.26 -21.52
C THR A 95 2.27 -13.57 -22.87
N ASP A 96 3.47 -13.12 -23.22
CA ASP A 96 3.73 -12.46 -24.50
C ASP A 96 3.78 -13.46 -25.66
N SER A 97 3.91 -12.95 -26.90
CA SER A 97 4.01 -13.77 -28.11
C SER A 97 5.25 -14.66 -28.17
N ASN A 98 6.24 -14.43 -27.31
CA ASN A 98 7.47 -15.22 -27.20
C ASN A 98 7.38 -16.26 -26.08
N GLY A 99 6.23 -16.39 -25.41
CA GLY A 99 6.03 -17.30 -24.29
C GLY A 99 6.59 -16.80 -22.96
N LYS A 100 7.04 -15.54 -22.86
CA LYS A 100 7.50 -14.94 -21.61
C LYS A 100 6.29 -14.57 -20.77
N THR A 101 6.23 -15.09 -19.55
CA THR A 101 5.18 -14.78 -18.59
C THR A 101 5.66 -13.69 -17.62
N GLU A 102 4.87 -12.63 -17.50
CA GLU A 102 5.05 -11.57 -16.52
C GLU A 102 3.82 -11.49 -15.62
N SER A 103 4.04 -11.34 -14.32
CA SER A 103 2.97 -11.12 -13.34
C SER A 103 3.08 -9.70 -12.80
N HIS A 104 1.96 -8.99 -12.81
CA HIS A 104 1.84 -7.64 -12.27
C HIS A 104 0.70 -7.58 -11.26
N ASP A 105 1.01 -7.06 -10.07
CA ASP A 105 0.01 -6.82 -9.04
C ASP A 105 -0.41 -5.35 -9.05
N SER A 106 -1.73 -5.14 -9.15
CA SER A 106 -2.37 -3.84 -8.95
C SER A 106 -3.11 -3.82 -7.62
N TYR A 107 -3.17 -2.66 -6.98
CA TYR A 107 -3.72 -2.50 -5.64
C TYR A 107 -4.75 -1.38 -5.61
N GLN A 108 -5.92 -1.63 -5.04
CA GLN A 108 -6.89 -0.58 -4.74
C GLN A 108 -7.06 -0.48 -3.23
N ILE A 109 -6.74 0.69 -2.68
CA ILE A 109 -6.94 0.99 -1.25
C ILE A 109 -8.10 1.97 -1.11
N ARG A 110 -9.03 1.67 -0.22
CA ARG A 110 -10.18 2.53 0.12
C ARG A 110 -10.05 2.98 1.55
N VAL A 111 -10.26 4.26 1.79
CA VAL A 111 -10.23 4.84 3.14
C VAL A 111 -11.60 5.38 3.49
N PHE A 112 -12.09 4.99 4.66
CA PHE A 112 -13.36 5.42 5.22
C PHE A 112 -13.14 6.16 6.54
N ILE A 113 -13.94 7.20 6.79
CA ILE A 113 -13.96 7.90 8.07
C ILE A 113 -15.41 7.92 8.57
N ASN A 114 -15.66 7.37 9.76
CA ASN A 114 -17.00 7.10 10.29
C ASN A 114 -17.91 6.43 9.25
N ASP A 115 -17.39 5.37 8.61
CA ASP A 115 -18.07 4.55 7.61
C ASP A 115 -18.47 5.29 6.31
N VAL A 116 -18.06 6.55 6.15
CA VAL A 116 -18.16 7.30 4.87
C VAL A 116 -16.90 7.05 4.04
N LEU A 117 -17.07 6.59 2.80
CA LEU A 117 -15.97 6.47 1.83
C LEU A 117 -15.43 7.85 1.51
N ILE A 118 -14.16 8.07 1.81
CA ILE A 118 -13.49 9.35 1.53
C ILE A 118 -12.87 9.30 0.14
N ASP A 119 -12.13 8.22 -0.17
CA ASP A 119 -11.49 8.07 -1.47
C ASP A 119 -11.04 6.64 -1.77
N LYS A 120 -10.64 6.41 -3.03
CA LYS A 120 -10.04 5.19 -3.55
C LYS A 120 -8.69 5.54 -4.17
N PHE A 121 -7.66 4.76 -3.86
CA PHE A 121 -6.29 4.97 -4.30
C PHE A 121 -5.81 3.73 -5.07
N ASP A 122 -5.47 3.89 -6.35
CA ASP A 122 -5.10 2.80 -7.24
C ASP A 122 -3.58 2.82 -7.52
N PHE A 123 -2.86 1.77 -7.12
CA PHE A 123 -1.39 1.63 -7.20
C PHE A 123 -0.96 0.45 -8.07
#